data_AF-A8U4E3-F1
#
_entry.id   AF-A8U4E3-F1
#
_cell.length_a   1.000
_cell.length_b   1.000
_cell.length_c   1.000
_cell.angle_alpha   90.00
_cell.angle_beta   90.00
_cell.angle_gamma   90.00
#
_symmetry.space_group_name_H-M   'P 1'
#
loop_
_entity.id
_entity.type
_entity.pdbx_description
1 polymer ?
#
loop_
_entity_poly.entity_id
_entity_poly.type
_entity_poly.pdbx_seq_one_letter_code
_entity_poly.pdbx_strand_id
1 'polypeptide(L)'
;MRRPLESAQYVSIKYTERLLEAGLEPSVGSVGDSYDNALAESVIGLYKTEVIHRRGPWRTLEDVEFATLDWVDWFNHRRLLAPIGDIPPAEAEERFYASQDYMTIAA
;
A
#
# COMPACT_ATOMS: atom_id res chain seq x y z
N MET A 1 -13.57 -17.88 -12.16
CA MET A 1 -12.86 -16.86 -11.35
C MET A 1 -13.56 -15.53 -11.60
N ARG A 2 -14.26 -14.96 -10.60
CA ARG A 2 -14.86 -13.62 -10.74
C ARG A 2 -13.72 -12.60 -10.66
N ARG A 3 -13.73 -11.59 -11.55
CA ARG A 3 -12.78 -10.47 -11.48
C ARG A 3 -12.85 -9.84 -10.08
N PRO A 4 -11.71 -9.45 -9.48
CA PRO A 4 -11.74 -8.57 -8.34
C PRO A 4 -12.60 -7.36 -8.70
N LEU A 5 -13.59 -7.06 -7.86
CA LEU A 5 -14.22 -5.75 -7.83
C LEU A 5 -13.10 -4.69 -7.70
N GLU A 6 -13.25 -3.52 -8.34
CA GLU A 6 -12.42 -2.29 -8.24
C GLU A 6 -11.81 -1.75 -9.57
N SER A 7 -12.03 -2.31 -10.76
CA SER A 7 -11.36 -1.74 -11.96
C SER A 7 -11.92 -0.39 -12.44
N ALA A 8 -13.18 -0.04 -12.17
CA ALA A 8 -13.82 1.15 -12.77
C ALA A 8 -13.44 2.47 -12.09
N GLN A 9 -13.10 2.45 -10.80
CA GLN A 9 -12.81 3.66 -10.04
C GLN A 9 -11.39 4.17 -10.35
N TYR A 10 -10.40 3.29 -10.36
CA TYR A 10 -9.00 3.59 -10.68
C TYR A 10 -8.74 3.86 -12.17
N VAL A 11 -9.72 3.62 -13.05
CA VAL A 11 -9.69 4.01 -14.47
C VAL A 11 -10.76 5.05 -14.81
N SER A 12 -11.43 5.62 -13.81
CA SER A 12 -12.46 6.63 -14.03
C SER A 12 -11.83 7.93 -14.51
N ILE A 13 -12.58 8.67 -15.35
CA ILE A 13 -12.15 10.00 -15.85
C ILE A 13 -11.78 10.91 -14.67
N LYS A 14 -12.62 10.94 -13.63
CA LYS A 14 -12.39 11.76 -12.43
C LYS A 14 -11.08 11.40 -11.72
N TYR A 15 -10.69 10.14 -11.70
CA TYR A 15 -9.44 9.71 -11.09
C TYR A 15 -8.24 10.16 -11.93
N THR A 16 -8.29 9.98 -13.26
CA THR A 16 -7.26 10.45 -14.19
C THR A 16 -7.08 11.97 -14.13
N GLU A 17 -8.18 12.73 -14.11
CA GLU A 17 -8.13 14.19 -13.97
C GLU A 17 -7.40 14.62 -12.68
N ARG A 18 -7.65 13.93 -11.56
CA ARG A 18 -6.96 14.24 -10.29
C ARG A 18 -5.49 13.87 -10.28
N LEU A 19 -5.10 12.80 -10.97
CA LEU A 19 -3.68 12.47 -11.13
C LEU A 19 -2.99 13.54 -11.98
N LEU A 20 -3.59 13.96 -13.08
CA LEU A 20 -3.05 15.04 -13.92
C LEU A 20 -2.94 16.37 -13.17
N GLU A 21 -3.96 16.75 -12.39
CA GLU A 21 -3.93 17.94 -11.52
C GLU A 21 -2.79 17.88 -10.49
N ALA A 22 -2.47 16.69 -9.99
CA ALA A 22 -1.38 16.45 -9.05
C ALA A 22 0.00 16.29 -9.73
N GLY A 23 0.07 16.36 -11.07
CA GLY A 23 1.30 16.12 -11.83
C GLY A 23 1.76 14.66 -11.83
N LEU A 24 0.85 13.72 -11.59
CA LEU A 24 1.11 12.28 -11.53
C LEU A 24 0.68 11.59 -12.83
N GLU A 25 1.58 10.78 -13.39
CA GLU A 25 1.28 9.92 -14.53
C GLU A 25 0.67 8.59 -14.02
N PRO A 26 -0.57 8.23 -14.42
CA PRO A 26 -1.12 6.92 -14.07
C PRO A 26 -0.37 5.79 -14.77
N SER A 27 0.21 4.87 -13.99
CA SER A 27 0.64 3.57 -14.49
C SER A 27 -0.46 2.54 -14.25
N VAL A 28 -1.19 2.18 -15.31
CA VAL A 28 -2.15 1.06 -15.28
C VAL A 28 -1.56 -0.05 -16.13
N GLY A 29 -1.08 -1.10 -15.47
CA GLY A 29 -0.42 -2.23 -16.12
C GLY A 29 -1.27 -2.84 -17.25
N SER A 30 -0.60 -3.32 -18.30
CA SER A 30 -1.26 -4.10 -19.35
C SER A 30 -1.72 -5.45 -18.81
N VAL A 31 -2.66 -6.13 -19.50
CA VAL A 31 -3.13 -7.46 -19.07
C VAL A 31 -1.95 -8.42 -18.97
N GLY A 32 -1.66 -8.91 -17.76
CA GLY A 32 -0.57 -9.85 -17.50
C GLY A 32 0.68 -9.22 -16.87
N ASP A 33 0.73 -7.91 -16.70
CA ASP A 33 1.82 -7.20 -16.01
C ASP A 33 1.30 -6.56 -14.70
N SER A 34 1.15 -7.41 -13.67
CA SER A 34 0.43 -7.07 -12.44
C SER A 34 1.32 -7.05 -11.20
N TYR A 35 2.62 -6.78 -11.34
CA TYR A 35 3.56 -6.82 -10.21
C TYR A 35 3.14 -5.89 -9.07
N ASP A 36 2.77 -4.64 -9.39
CA ASP A 36 2.31 -3.67 -8.40
C ASP A 36 1.01 -4.13 -7.71
N ASN A 37 0.08 -4.69 -8.49
CA ASN A 37 -1.16 -5.23 -7.96
C ASN A 37 -0.92 -6.46 -7.06
N ALA A 38 0.01 -7.34 -7.42
CA ALA A 38 0.33 -8.53 -6.63
C ALA A 38 0.91 -8.15 -5.27
N LEU A 39 1.76 -7.11 -5.22
CA LEU A 39 2.28 -6.58 -3.96
C LEU A 39 1.15 -5.98 -3.11
N ALA A 40 0.31 -5.12 -3.71
CA ALA A 40 -0.82 -4.51 -3.01
C ALA A 40 -1.80 -5.57 -2.47
N GLU A 41 -2.16 -6.57 -3.28
CA GLU A 41 -3.01 -7.69 -2.88
C GLU A 41 -2.41 -8.50 -1.73
N SER A 42 -1.09 -8.69 -1.72
CA SER A 42 -0.40 -9.39 -0.63
C SER A 42 -0.53 -8.63 0.70
N VAL A 43 -0.34 -7.31 0.70
CA VAL A 43 -0.52 -6.48 1.90
C VAL A 43 -1.97 -6.49 2.37
N ILE A 44 -2.94 -6.36 1.46
CA ILE A 44 -4.37 -6.41 1.80
C ILE A 44 -4.78 -7.79 2.34
N GLY A 45 -4.26 -8.87 1.76
CA GLY A 45 -4.49 -10.23 2.26
C GLY A 45 -3.97 -10.43 3.68
N LEU A 46 -2.80 -9.86 3.97
CA LEU A 46 -2.19 -9.87 5.29
C LEU A 46 -3.00 -9.07 6.31
N TYR A 47 -3.40 -7.84 5.97
CA TYR A 47 -4.29 -7.03 6.81
C TYR A 47 -5.60 -7.76 7.13
N LYS A 48 -6.26 -8.35 6.13
CA LYS A 48 -7.51 -9.11 6.34
C LYS A 48 -7.29 -10.29 7.28
N THR A 49 -6.16 -10.97 7.16
CA THR A 49 -5.82 -12.12 8.02
C THR A 49 -5.53 -11.70 9.46
N GLU A 50 -4.69 -10.68 9.66
CA GLU A 50 -4.20 -10.27 10.97
C GLU A 50 -5.21 -9.42 11.76
N VAL A 51 -6.08 -8.67 11.06
CA VAL A 51 -7.04 -7.74 11.66
C VAL A 51 -8.45 -8.25 11.48
N ILE A 52 -8.96 -8.26 10.23
CA ILE A 52 -10.39 -8.47 9.96
C ILE A 52 -10.87 -9.83 10.47
N HIS A 53 -10.16 -10.91 10.10
CA HIS A 53 -10.55 -12.27 10.46
C HIS A 53 -10.18 -12.62 11.91
N ARG A 54 -9.04 -12.12 12.41
CA ARG A 54 -8.51 -12.51 13.71
C ARG A 54 -9.11 -11.75 14.89
N ARG A 55 -9.44 -10.46 14.72
CA ARG A 55 -9.93 -9.59 15.80
C ARG A 55 -11.45 -9.40 15.79
N GLY A 56 -12.14 -9.86 14.74
CA GLY A 56 -13.60 -9.85 14.69
C GLY A 56 -14.25 -10.79 15.72
N PRO A 57 -15.60 -10.76 15.86
CA PRO A 57 -16.54 -10.02 15.04
C PRO A 57 -16.58 -8.51 15.35
N TRP A 58 -16.74 -7.70 14.30
CA TRP A 58 -16.83 -6.23 14.38
C TRP A 58 -18.28 -5.78 14.54
N ARG A 59 -18.53 -4.75 15.35
CA ARG A 59 -19.88 -4.25 15.62
C ARG A 59 -20.22 -3.03 14.78
N THR A 60 -19.23 -2.16 14.54
CA THR A 60 -19.37 -0.93 13.78
C THR A 60 -18.25 -0.77 12.76
N LEU A 61 -18.44 0.13 11.80
CA LEU A 61 -17.37 0.53 10.87
C LEU A 61 -16.25 1.28 11.61
N GLU A 62 -16.61 2.10 12.60
CA GLU A 62 -15.67 2.86 13.42
C GLU A 62 -14.69 1.93 14.16
N ASP A 63 -15.15 0.78 14.67
CA ASP A 63 -14.26 -0.23 15.28
C ASP A 63 -13.20 -0.74 14.30
N VAL A 64 -13.59 -0.92 13.03
CA VAL A 64 -12.68 -1.36 11.95
C VAL A 64 -11.71 -0.24 11.59
N GLU A 65 -12.17 1.00 11.51
CA GLU A 65 -11.33 2.17 11.23
C GLU A 65 -10.22 2.32 12.27
N PHE A 66 -10.56 2.30 13.57
CA PHE A 66 -9.55 2.37 14.63
C PHE A 66 -8.56 1.21 14.58
N ALA A 67 -9.05 -0.03 14.42
CA ALA A 67 -8.17 -1.18 14.31
C ALA A 67 -7.26 -1.12 13.07
N THR A 68 -7.71 -0.46 12.00
CA THR A 68 -6.92 -0.23 10.80
C THR A 68 -5.83 0.80 11.04
N LEU A 69 -6.15 1.92 11.69
CA LEU A 69 -5.16 2.93 12.05
C LEU A 69 -4.05 2.33 12.93
N ASP A 70 -4.43 1.56 13.96
CA ASP A 70 -3.47 0.87 14.83
C ASP A 70 -2.59 -0.11 14.05
N TRP A 71 -3.17 -0.86 13.11
CA TRP A 71 -2.42 -1.82 12.32
C TRP A 71 -1.48 -1.14 11.33
N VAL A 72 -1.89 -0.04 10.69
CA VAL A 72 -1.04 0.74 9.78
C VAL A 72 0.14 1.36 10.51
N ASP A 73 -0.08 1.97 11.68
CA ASP A 73 0.99 2.51 12.52
C ASP A 73 1.98 1.40 12.91
N TRP A 74 1.48 0.29 13.44
CA TRP A 74 2.32 -0.84 13.82
C TRP A 74 3.09 -1.43 12.62
N PHE A 75 2.42 -1.61 11.47
CA PHE A 75 3.02 -2.17 10.27
C PHE A 75 4.18 -1.31 9.78
N ASN A 76 4.02 0.01 9.74
CA ASN A 76 5.04 0.89 9.19
C ASN A 76 6.18 1.21 10.17
N HIS A 77 5.86 1.36 11.46
CA HIS A 77 6.82 1.88 12.44
C HIS A 77 7.37 0.84 13.42
N ARG A 78 6.82 -0.38 13.46
CA ARG A 78 7.21 -1.39 14.45
C ARG A 78 7.42 -2.80 13.88
N ARG A 79 6.77 -3.15 12.76
CA ARG A 79 6.91 -4.47 12.15
C ARG A 79 8.26 -4.62 11.48
N LEU A 80 9.05 -5.59 11.93
CA LEU A 80 10.29 -5.96 11.24
C LEU A 80 9.98 -6.87 10.05
N LEU A 81 10.59 -6.56 8.91
CA LEU A 81 10.43 -7.34 7.67
C LEU A 81 11.79 -7.82 7.17
N ALA A 82 12.00 -9.14 7.21
CA ALA A 82 13.23 -9.77 6.73
C ALA A 82 13.64 -9.36 5.30
N PRO A 83 12.73 -9.23 4.31
CA PRO A 83 13.10 -8.85 2.95
C PRO A 83 13.75 -7.46 2.82
N ILE A 84 13.53 -6.56 3.79
CA ILE A 84 14.12 -5.21 3.83
C ILE A 84 15.22 -5.09 4.88
N GLY A 85 15.74 -6.22 5.39
CA GLY A 85 16.84 -6.25 6.35
C GLY A 85 16.42 -6.15 7.81
N ASP A 86 15.25 -6.69 8.15
CA ASP A 86 14.73 -6.77 9.52
C ASP A 86 14.58 -5.39 10.19
N ILE A 87 14.16 -4.39 9.42
CA ILE A 87 13.82 -3.03 9.89
C ILE A 87 12.34 -2.72 9.61
N PRO A 88 11.77 -1.69 10.27
CA PRO A 88 10.46 -1.18 9.93
C PRO A 88 10.38 -0.61 8.51
N PRO A 89 9.24 -0.75 7.80
CA PRO A 89 9.03 -0.16 6.48
C PRO A 89 9.33 1.34 6.40
N ALA A 90 8.92 2.12 7.40
CA ALA A 90 9.20 3.55 7.43
C ALA A 90 10.71 3.85 7.44
N GLU A 91 11.49 3.06 8.20
CA GLU A 91 12.94 3.22 8.24
C GLU A 91 13.59 2.80 6.90
N ALA A 92 13.08 1.74 6.26
CA ALA A 92 13.56 1.36 4.93
C ALA A 92 13.29 2.44 3.87
N GLU A 93 12.11 3.08 3.93
CA GLU A 93 11.74 4.19 3.06
C GLU A 93 12.64 5.42 3.29
N GLU A 94 12.88 5.80 4.56
CA GLU A 94 13.80 6.89 4.92
C GLU A 94 15.22 6.62 4.38
N ARG A 95 15.73 5.41 4.55
CA ARG A 95 17.05 5.00 4.03
C ARG A 95 17.10 5.06 2.50
N PHE A 96 16.03 4.64 1.84
CA PHE A 96 15.93 4.69 0.38
C PHE A 96 16.02 6.13 -0.14
N TYR A 97 15.24 7.05 0.42
CA TYR A 97 15.27 8.45 0.01
C TYR A 97 16.61 9.13 0.32
N ALA A 98 17.18 8.89 1.50
CA ALA A 98 18.51 9.41 1.84
C ALA A 98 19.58 8.95 0.84
N SER A 99 19.48 7.71 0.33
CA SER A 99 20.40 7.20 -0.69
C SER A 99 20.20 7.85 -2.07
N GLN A 100 18.96 8.14 -2.45
CA GLN A 100 18.65 8.80 -3.73
C GLN A 100 19.10 10.27 -3.73
N ASP A 101 18.90 10.98 -2.61
CA ASP A 101 19.39 12.34 -2.45
C ASP A 101 20.92 12.41 -2.55
N TYR A 102 21.62 11.46 -1.91
CA TYR A 102 23.07 11.36 -2.02
C TYR A 102 23.53 11.15 -3.47
N MET A 103 22.87 10.25 -4.20
CA MET A 103 23.18 10.00 -5.62
C MET A 103 22.87 11.20 -6.52
N THR A 104 21.85 12.00 -6.17
CA THR A 104 21.48 13.22 -6.91
C THR A 104 22.47 14.36 -6.66
N ILE A 105 22.99 14.50 -5.44
CA ILE A 105 24.00 15.52 -5.10
C ILE A 105 25.38 15.17 -5.67
N ALA A 106 25.68 13.89 -5.84
CA ALA A 106 26.97 13.40 -6.33
C ALA A 106 27.10 13.35 -7.88
N ALA A 107 26.03 13.63 -8.62
CA ALA A 107 25.98 13.65 -10.09
C ALA A 107 26.09 15.06 -10.66
#